data_AF-A0A915LZA3-F1
#
_entry.id   AF-A0A915LZA3-F1
#
_cell.length_a   1.000
_cell.length_b   1.000
_cell.length_c   1.000
_cell.angle_alpha   90.00
_cell.angle_beta   90.00
_cell.angle_gamma   90.00
#
_symmetry.space_group_name_H-M   'P 1'
#
loop_
_entity.id
_entity.type
_entity.pdbx_description
1 polymer ?
#
loop_
_entity_poly.entity_id
_entity_poly.type
_entity_poly.pdbx_seq_one_letter_code
_entity_poly.pdbx_strand_id
1 'polypeptide(L)'
;MLYPEVPDHPVPVRFLFVLLNSMDNYPGETFRIGRAIGALLSDEVFQKVALHCEERNTLVDAVDEFLSQIVVIPPAKCSTEARWTRDEGADESAVRHVGMLYANFSHEDRLCSQAFYSEEFDSNKRISMAGQHSGLEAGQPTRTGQLFGGLVQDIRQKLPWFPSDFLDFFRGRLSQSLACTLVLFLANLSNIITFGAVMERSLHHQMASIENIICGALSGVVFGMFSGQPLNILSATGPTLIFERILYDFCTAKHWEFLPFRLYVGVWMTFYLLLLVATDASAL
;
A
#
# COMPACT_ATOMS: atom_id res chain seq x y z
N MET A 1 2.44 7.61 -46.48
CA MET A 1 1.73 6.44 -47.05
C MET A 1 0.49 6.21 -46.19
N LEU A 2 -0.68 6.65 -46.65
CA LEU A 2 -1.92 6.04 -46.15
C LEU A 2 -1.89 4.59 -46.62
N TYR A 3 -2.07 3.62 -45.72
CA TYR A 3 -2.38 2.26 -46.15
C TYR A 3 -3.67 2.35 -46.99
N PRO A 4 -3.64 1.98 -48.28
CA PRO A 4 -4.78 2.18 -49.17
C PRO A 4 -5.92 1.18 -48.93
N GLU A 5 -5.70 0.16 -48.10
CA GLU A 5 -6.69 -0.83 -47.73
C GLU A 5 -6.83 -0.83 -46.21
N VAL A 6 -8.02 -0.47 -45.73
CA VAL A 6 -8.38 -0.66 -44.33
C VAL A 6 -8.47 -2.17 -44.10
N PRO A 7 -7.78 -2.74 -43.10
CA PRO A 7 -7.93 -4.15 -42.80
C PRO A 7 -9.38 -4.43 -42.42
N ASP A 8 -10.06 -5.31 -43.16
CA ASP A 8 -11.39 -5.82 -42.80
C ASP A 8 -11.26 -6.66 -41.53
N HIS A 9 -11.36 -6.00 -40.38
CA HIS A 9 -11.37 -6.64 -39.08
C HIS A 9 -12.81 -6.70 -38.55
N PRO A 10 -13.27 -7.83 -37.97
CA PRO A 10 -14.66 -8.03 -37.57
C PRO A 10 -15.08 -7.23 -36.33
N VAL A 11 -14.25 -6.29 -35.86
CA VAL A 11 -14.46 -5.50 -34.63
C VAL A 11 -14.64 -4.03 -35.03
N PRO A 12 -15.63 -3.31 -34.46
CA PRO A 12 -15.83 -1.90 -34.77
C PRO A 12 -14.59 -1.07 -34.41
N VAL A 13 -14.10 -0.30 -35.37
CA VAL A 13 -12.96 0.61 -35.17
C VAL A 13 -13.40 1.78 -34.29
N ARG A 14 -12.93 1.81 -33.04
CA ARG A 14 -13.24 2.90 -32.09
C ARG A 14 -12.23 4.06 -32.13
N PHE A 15 -10.99 3.82 -32.53
CA PHE A 15 -9.92 4.83 -32.51
C PHE A 15 -9.16 4.90 -33.83
N LEU A 16 -8.87 6.12 -34.25
CA LEU A 16 -8.01 6.41 -35.40
C LEU A 16 -6.90 7.37 -34.96
N PHE A 17 -5.66 6.93 -35.08
CA PHE A 17 -4.49 7.78 -34.85
C PHE A 17 -3.98 8.32 -36.20
N VAL A 18 -3.98 9.65 -36.35
CA VAL A 18 -3.47 10.33 -37.55
C VAL A 18 -2.27 11.19 -37.15
N LEU A 19 -1.10 10.84 -37.68
CA LEU A 19 0.12 11.62 -37.50
C LEU A 19 0.39 12.46 -38.74
N LEU A 20 0.33 13.79 -38.60
CA LEU A 20 0.74 14.74 -39.62
C LEU A 20 2.16 15.21 -39.30
N ASN A 21 3.12 14.89 -40.17
CA ASN A 21 4.50 15.31 -40.00
C ASN A 21 5.00 16.04 -41.27
N SER A 22 5.74 17.14 -41.08
CA SER A 22 6.41 17.84 -42.19
C SER A 22 7.69 17.09 -42.54
N MET A 23 7.94 16.88 -43.84
CA MET A 23 9.03 16.04 -44.33
C MET A 23 10.42 16.70 -44.18
N ASP A 24 10.47 18.00 -43.89
CA ASP A 24 11.66 18.81 -44.14
C ASP A 24 12.75 18.73 -43.06
N ASN A 25 12.42 18.34 -41.81
CA ASN A 25 13.35 18.52 -40.68
C ASN A 25 13.71 17.27 -39.87
N TYR A 26 13.03 16.13 -40.03
CA TYR A 26 13.22 14.99 -39.13
C TYR A 26 13.15 13.62 -39.82
N PRO A 27 14.23 13.21 -40.53
CA PRO A 27 14.30 11.89 -41.13
C PRO A 27 14.26 10.80 -40.03
N GLY A 28 13.18 10.02 -40.00
CA GLY A 28 13.01 8.87 -39.11
C GLY A 28 12.19 9.13 -37.83
N GLU A 29 11.78 10.36 -37.54
CA GLU A 29 10.90 10.63 -36.38
C GLU A 29 9.51 10.03 -36.55
N THR A 30 8.95 10.07 -37.76
CA THR A 30 7.66 9.43 -38.07
C THR A 30 7.66 7.95 -37.67
N PHE A 31 8.77 7.25 -37.91
CA PHE A 31 8.91 5.85 -37.56
C PHE A 31 9.08 5.65 -36.04
N ARG A 32 9.78 6.56 -35.35
CA ARG A 32 9.93 6.52 -33.89
C ARG A 32 8.60 6.77 -33.18
N ILE A 33 7.84 7.76 -33.63
CA ILE A 33 6.49 8.06 -33.13
C ILE A 33 5.56 6.88 -33.43
N GLY A 34 5.63 6.32 -34.64
CA GLY A 34 4.86 5.11 -34.99
C GLY A 34 5.18 3.92 -34.11
N ARG A 35 6.47 3.70 -33.76
CA ARG A 35 6.86 2.65 -32.81
C ARG A 35 6.39 2.92 -31.38
N ALA A 36 6.44 4.16 -30.92
CA ALA A 36 5.94 4.53 -29.59
C ALA A 36 4.44 4.32 -29.46
N ILE A 37 3.67 4.77 -30.46
CA ILE A 37 2.21 4.57 -30.51
C ILE A 37 1.88 3.08 -30.69
N GLY A 38 2.65 2.34 -31.49
CA GLY A 38 2.51 0.90 -31.61
C GLY A 38 2.72 0.16 -30.29
N ALA A 39 3.70 0.59 -29.47
CA ALA A 39 3.93 0.02 -28.15
C ALA A 39 2.76 0.32 -27.19
N LEU A 40 2.24 1.55 -27.19
CA LEU A 40 1.05 1.93 -26.40
C LEU A 40 -0.18 1.10 -26.78
N LEU A 41 -0.43 0.94 -28.09
CA LEU A 41 -1.60 0.18 -28.59
C LEU A 41 -1.47 -1.34 -28.41
N SER A 42 -0.25 -1.85 -28.21
CA SER A 42 -0.02 -3.28 -27.94
C SER A 42 -0.18 -3.62 -26.46
N ASP A 43 -0.30 -2.63 -25.58
CA ASP A 43 -0.50 -2.88 -24.16
C ASP A 43 -1.94 -3.38 -23.88
N GLU A 44 -2.03 -4.50 -23.15
CA GLU A 44 -3.32 -5.15 -22.87
C GLU A 44 -4.22 -4.32 -21.95
N VAL A 45 -3.63 -3.53 -21.05
CA VAL A 45 -4.38 -2.69 -20.11
C VAL A 45 -4.95 -1.49 -20.87
N PHE A 46 -4.11 -0.80 -21.64
CA PHE A 46 -4.52 0.30 -22.49
C PHE A 46 -5.57 -0.14 -23.51
N GLN A 47 -5.42 -1.30 -24.16
CA GLN A 47 -6.38 -1.81 -25.13
C GLN A 47 -7.76 -2.06 -24.50
N LYS A 48 -7.81 -2.66 -23.31
CA LYS A 48 -9.07 -2.91 -22.59
C LYS A 48 -9.75 -1.60 -22.21
N VAL A 49 -9.00 -0.64 -21.65
CA VAL A 49 -9.53 0.67 -21.28
C VAL A 49 -10.02 1.41 -22.51
N ALA A 50 -9.21 1.51 -23.56
CA ALA A 50 -9.59 2.15 -24.81
C ALA A 50 -10.90 1.56 -25.36
N LEU A 51 -11.04 0.23 -25.40
CA LEU A 51 -12.25 -0.42 -25.91
C LEU A 51 -13.50 -0.17 -25.07
N HIS A 52 -13.41 0.00 -23.74
CA HIS A 52 -14.59 0.10 -22.85
C HIS A 52 -14.84 1.50 -22.31
N CYS A 53 -13.93 2.43 -22.53
CA CYS A 53 -14.00 3.79 -22.01
C CYS A 53 -15.13 4.60 -22.68
N GLU A 54 -15.97 5.24 -21.87
CA GLU A 54 -17.00 6.21 -22.31
C GLU A 54 -16.56 7.68 -22.09
N GLU A 55 -15.68 7.93 -21.12
CA GLU A 55 -15.24 9.28 -20.73
C GLU A 55 -13.83 9.63 -21.24
N ARG A 56 -13.61 10.84 -21.76
CA ARG A 56 -12.31 11.25 -22.31
C ARG A 56 -11.16 11.17 -21.27
N ASN A 57 -11.43 11.47 -20.00
CA ASN A 57 -10.40 11.57 -18.97
C ASN A 57 -9.77 10.22 -18.63
N THR A 58 -10.56 9.16 -18.62
CA THR A 58 -10.13 7.78 -18.35
C THR A 58 -9.09 7.29 -19.36
N LEU A 59 -9.18 7.77 -20.61
CA LEU A 59 -8.19 7.44 -21.64
C LEU A 59 -6.85 8.16 -21.40
N VAL A 60 -6.88 9.40 -20.87
CA VAL A 60 -5.66 10.14 -20.51
C VAL A 60 -4.97 9.47 -19.33
N ASP A 61 -5.75 9.05 -18.32
CA ASP A 61 -5.22 8.33 -17.17
C ASP A 61 -4.56 7.00 -17.57
N ALA A 62 -5.12 6.30 -18.57
CA ALA A 62 -4.52 5.08 -19.11
C ALA A 62 -3.20 5.33 -19.86
N VAL A 63 -3.06 6.47 -20.54
CA VAL A 63 -1.77 6.85 -21.16
C VAL A 63 -0.75 7.20 -20.08
N ASP A 64 -1.14 7.92 -19.04
CA ASP A 64 -0.24 8.29 -17.94
C ASP A 64 0.25 7.05 -17.17
N GLU A 65 -0.66 6.10 -16.93
CA GLU A 65 -0.32 4.80 -16.33
C GLU A 65 0.63 3.98 -17.21
N PHE A 66 0.44 3.99 -18.53
CA PHE A 66 1.41 3.38 -19.43
C PHE A 66 2.78 4.06 -19.32
N LEU A 67 2.83 5.39 -19.34
CA LEU A 67 4.07 6.16 -19.27
C LEU A 67 4.80 6.00 -17.92
N SER A 68 4.08 5.81 -16.82
CA SER A 68 4.68 5.57 -15.50
C SER A 68 5.39 4.21 -15.43
N GLN A 69 4.94 3.24 -16.23
CA GLN A 69 5.47 1.88 -16.26
C GLN A 69 6.54 1.67 -17.33
N ILE A 70 6.64 2.54 -18.35
CA ILE A 70 7.72 2.42 -19.33
C ILE A 70 9.06 2.86 -18.75
N VAL A 71 10.07 2.02 -18.89
CA VAL A 71 11.46 2.41 -18.60
C VAL A 71 12.08 2.97 -19.87
N VAL A 72 12.34 4.28 -19.86
CA VAL A 72 13.07 4.94 -20.95
C VAL A 72 14.57 4.72 -20.73
N ILE A 73 15.16 3.88 -21.58
CA ILE A 73 16.62 3.69 -21.58
C ILE A 73 17.24 4.85 -22.39
N PRO A 74 18.15 5.65 -21.79
CA PRO A 74 18.85 6.70 -22.52
C PRO A 74 19.69 6.11 -23.66
N PRO A 75 19.85 6.81 -24.80
CA PRO A 75 20.57 6.31 -25.97
C PRO A 75 22.08 6.32 -25.72
N ALA A 76 22.57 5.41 -24.89
CA ALA A 76 23.97 5.03 -24.79
C ALA A 76 24.08 3.56 -25.23
N LYS A 77 25.17 3.22 -25.92
CA LYS A 77 25.46 1.90 -26.53
C LYS A 77 24.94 0.74 -25.66
N CYS A 78 23.75 0.23 -25.98
CA CYS A 78 23.15 -0.89 -25.28
C CYS A 78 23.92 -2.16 -25.69
N SER A 79 24.84 -2.61 -24.85
CA SER A 79 25.49 -3.91 -25.01
C SER A 79 24.47 -5.01 -24.71
N THR A 80 24.59 -6.16 -25.36
CA THR A 80 23.74 -7.35 -25.10
C THR A 80 23.81 -7.85 -23.66
N GLU A 81 24.80 -7.39 -22.88
CA GLU A 81 24.97 -7.67 -21.45
C GLU A 81 24.15 -6.74 -20.54
N ALA A 82 23.78 -5.54 -21.02
CA ALA A 82 22.82 -4.65 -20.35
C ALA A 82 21.35 -5.06 -20.62
N ARG A 83 21.15 -6.16 -21.36
CA ARG A 83 19.85 -6.76 -21.60
C ARG A 83 19.38 -7.39 -20.30
N TRP A 84 18.45 -6.71 -19.64
CA TRP A 84 17.72 -7.26 -18.50
C TRP A 84 17.12 -8.62 -18.88
N THR A 85 17.72 -9.71 -18.43
CA THR A 85 17.10 -11.03 -18.51
C THR A 85 15.99 -11.07 -17.48
N ARG A 86 14.80 -11.48 -17.90
CA ARG A 86 13.70 -11.75 -16.96
C ARG A 86 14.20 -12.83 -16.01
N ASP A 87 14.30 -12.51 -14.73
CA ASP A 87 14.71 -13.47 -13.71
C ASP A 87 13.64 -14.55 -13.65
N GLU A 88 13.95 -15.78 -14.09
CA GLU A 88 12.96 -16.88 -14.19
C GLU A 88 12.44 -17.32 -12.81
N GLY A 89 13.00 -16.79 -11.72
CA GLY A 89 12.55 -16.96 -10.34
C GLY A 89 11.80 -15.78 -9.72
N ALA A 90 11.60 -14.68 -10.45
CA ALA A 90 10.77 -13.57 -9.98
C ALA A 90 9.30 -13.91 -10.23
N ASP A 91 8.73 -14.58 -9.23
CA ASP A 91 7.32 -14.83 -8.96
C ASP A 91 6.35 -14.11 -9.93
N GLU A 92 5.59 -14.88 -10.71
CA GLU A 92 4.50 -14.44 -11.60
C GLU A 92 3.41 -13.58 -10.91
N SER A 93 3.57 -13.31 -9.61
CA SER A 93 2.63 -12.69 -8.69
C SER A 93 2.83 -11.17 -8.51
N ALA A 94 3.67 -10.52 -9.31
CA ALA A 94 3.54 -9.08 -9.57
C ALA A 94 2.26 -8.83 -10.40
N VAL A 95 1.13 -9.15 -9.78
CA VAL A 95 -0.21 -8.81 -10.21
C VAL A 95 -0.17 -7.32 -10.52
N ARG A 96 -0.38 -6.99 -11.80
CA ARG A 96 -0.51 -5.61 -12.27
C ARG A 96 -1.46 -4.91 -11.31
N HIS A 97 -0.93 -3.99 -10.49
CA HIS A 97 -1.76 -3.19 -9.60
C HIS A 97 -2.48 -2.19 -10.48
N VAL A 98 -3.57 -2.64 -11.09
CA VAL A 98 -4.57 -1.78 -11.68
C VAL A 98 -5.00 -0.84 -10.56
N GLY A 99 -4.79 0.47 -10.74
CA GLY A 99 -5.29 1.48 -9.83
C GLY A 99 -6.74 1.18 -9.47
N MET A 100 -7.08 1.41 -8.20
CA MET A 100 -8.35 1.07 -7.52
C MET A 100 -9.63 1.52 -8.27
N LEU A 101 -9.51 2.32 -9.34
CA LEU A 101 -10.59 2.76 -10.22
C LEU A 101 -11.24 1.66 -11.07
N TYR A 102 -10.58 0.51 -11.31
CA TYR A 102 -11.09 -0.49 -12.26
C TYR A 102 -11.44 -1.86 -11.65
N ALA A 103 -11.40 -2.01 -10.32
CA ALA A 103 -11.83 -3.26 -9.67
C ALA A 103 -13.31 -3.62 -9.91
N ASN A 104 -14.11 -2.67 -10.43
CA ASN A 104 -15.53 -2.87 -10.71
C ASN A 104 -15.85 -3.50 -12.07
N PHE A 105 -14.85 -3.75 -12.94
CA PHE A 105 -15.10 -4.31 -14.28
C PHE A 105 -14.88 -5.84 -14.39
N SER A 106 -14.59 -6.52 -13.27
CA SER A 106 -14.33 -7.96 -13.29
C SER A 106 -14.96 -8.69 -12.09
N HIS A 107 -16.28 -8.87 -12.09
CA HIS A 107 -16.97 -10.14 -11.76
C HIS A 107 -18.48 -9.89 -11.58
N GLU A 108 -19.26 -10.14 -12.63
CA GLU A 108 -20.72 -10.32 -12.53
C GLU A 108 -21.13 -11.77 -12.25
N ASP A 109 -20.19 -12.69 -12.03
CA ASP A 109 -20.49 -14.09 -11.67
C ASP A 109 -19.71 -14.52 -10.43
N ARG A 110 -20.22 -14.16 -9.24
CA ARG A 110 -20.10 -14.91 -7.98
C ARG A 110 -21.01 -14.25 -6.93
N LEU A 111 -22.26 -14.70 -6.90
CA LEU A 111 -23.20 -14.36 -5.84
C LEU A 111 -22.67 -14.83 -4.47
N CYS A 112 -22.60 -13.85 -3.57
CA CYS A 112 -22.90 -13.91 -2.14
C CYS A 112 -21.98 -14.72 -1.21
N SER A 113 -21.61 -14.05 -0.12
CA SER A 113 -21.16 -14.60 1.18
C SER A 113 -19.67 -14.88 1.37
N GLN A 114 -18.79 -13.89 1.15
CA GLN A 114 -17.43 -13.95 1.71
C GLN A 114 -16.73 -12.58 1.86
N ALA A 115 -17.37 -11.59 2.47
CA ALA A 115 -16.73 -10.30 2.78
C ALA A 115 -16.75 -9.95 4.28
N PHE A 116 -16.85 -10.96 5.15
CA PHE A 116 -16.87 -10.71 6.60
C PHE A 116 -15.90 -11.56 7.44
N TYR A 117 -15.19 -12.54 6.88
CA TYR A 117 -14.10 -13.23 7.59
C TYR A 117 -13.07 -13.75 6.60
N SER A 118 -11.84 -13.21 6.65
CA SER A 118 -10.56 -13.81 6.21
C SER A 118 -9.57 -12.71 5.79
N GLU A 119 -8.94 -12.03 6.75
CA GLU A 119 -7.56 -11.57 6.53
C GLU A 119 -6.67 -12.50 7.36
N GLU A 120 -6.27 -13.62 6.73
CA GLU A 120 -5.03 -14.27 7.12
C GLU A 120 -3.87 -13.34 6.73
N PHE A 121 -3.05 -13.11 7.73
CA PHE A 121 -1.91 -12.24 7.80
C PHE A 121 -0.76 -12.81 6.94
N ASP A 122 -0.59 -12.31 5.72
CA ASP A 122 0.63 -12.53 4.95
C ASP A 122 1.52 -11.28 5.04
N SER A 123 2.52 -11.35 5.92
CA SER A 123 3.39 -10.23 6.29
C SER A 123 4.38 -9.80 5.20
N ASN A 124 4.46 -10.51 4.07
CA ASN A 124 5.53 -10.30 3.10
C ASN A 124 5.21 -9.37 1.92
N LYS A 125 3.95 -8.93 1.72
CA LYS A 125 3.57 -8.25 0.46
C LYS A 125 3.30 -6.74 0.54
N ARG A 126 3.54 -6.07 1.67
CA ARG A 126 3.23 -4.62 1.82
C ARG A 126 4.42 -3.65 1.74
N ILE A 127 5.63 -4.10 1.43
CA ILE A 127 6.80 -3.20 1.32
C ILE A 127 6.76 -2.37 0.02
N SER A 128 5.99 -2.72 -1.01
CA SER A 128 6.08 -2.08 -2.33
C SER A 128 5.08 -0.97 -2.65
N MET A 129 4.50 -0.29 -1.64
CA MET A 129 3.63 0.89 -1.84
C MET A 129 4.06 2.06 -0.96
N ALA A 130 5.38 2.27 -0.81
CA ALA A 130 5.92 3.52 -0.31
C ALA A 130 6.09 4.48 -1.50
N GLY A 131 5.35 5.59 -1.46
CA GLY A 131 5.34 6.61 -2.49
C GLY A 131 6.74 7.12 -2.84
N GLN A 132 6.89 7.47 -4.12
CA GLN A 132 7.95 8.29 -4.67
C GLN A 132 8.10 9.58 -3.86
N HIS A 133 8.99 9.56 -2.87
CA HIS A 133 9.71 10.75 -2.44
C HIS A 133 11.15 10.63 -2.91
N SER A 134 11.53 11.63 -3.69
CA SER A 134 12.80 11.82 -4.33
C SER A 134 13.98 11.74 -3.36
N GLY A 135 14.94 10.87 -3.68
CA GLY A 135 16.36 11.16 -3.55
C GLY A 135 16.96 11.09 -2.14
N LEU A 136 16.89 9.92 -1.50
CA LEU A 136 17.98 9.32 -0.74
C LEU A 136 17.71 7.82 -0.75
N GLU A 137 18.66 7.02 -1.20
CA GLU A 137 18.57 5.57 -1.18
C GLU A 137 18.07 5.11 0.19
N ALA A 138 16.90 4.49 0.23
CA ALA A 138 16.47 3.70 1.37
C ALA A 138 17.39 2.48 1.44
N GLY A 139 18.63 2.71 1.85
CA GLY A 139 19.58 1.66 2.15
C GLY A 139 18.95 0.75 3.18
N GLN A 140 19.10 -0.56 2.98
CA GLN A 140 18.74 -1.57 3.96
C GLN A 140 19.15 -1.11 5.38
N PRO A 141 18.33 -1.36 6.42
CA PRO A 141 18.70 -1.01 7.79
C PRO A 141 20.06 -1.62 8.10
N THR A 142 21.10 -0.77 8.13
CA THR A 142 22.47 -1.20 8.38
C THR A 142 22.69 -1.17 9.88
N ARG A 143 23.29 -2.24 10.41
CA ARG A 143 23.57 -2.35 11.84
C ARG A 143 24.53 -1.24 12.25
N THR A 144 24.06 -0.26 13.02
CA THR A 144 24.81 0.96 13.36
C THR A 144 25.84 0.71 14.47
N GLY A 145 25.74 -0.42 15.20
CA GLY A 145 26.73 -0.86 16.18
C GLY A 145 26.79 0.00 17.45
N GLN A 146 25.84 0.92 17.62
CA GLN A 146 25.66 1.78 18.79
C GLN A 146 24.31 1.49 19.43
N LEU A 147 24.21 1.52 20.76
CA LEU A 147 22.93 1.40 21.44
C LEU A 147 22.01 2.55 21.01
N PHE A 148 20.81 2.23 20.51
CA PHE A 148 19.84 3.15 19.93
C PHE A 148 20.29 3.88 18.64
N GLY A 149 21.30 3.36 17.95
CA GLY A 149 21.82 3.96 16.71
C GLY A 149 20.75 4.09 15.62
N GLY A 150 19.98 3.03 15.38
CA GLY A 150 18.88 3.03 14.40
C GLY A 150 17.77 4.04 14.75
N LEU A 151 17.31 4.04 16.01
CA LEU A 151 16.24 4.95 16.45
C LEU A 151 16.63 6.43 16.30
N VAL A 152 17.87 6.80 16.63
CA VAL A 152 18.34 8.19 16.49
C VAL A 152 18.40 8.61 15.02
N GLN A 153 18.80 7.69 14.13
CA GLN A 153 18.83 7.92 12.70
C GLN A 153 17.41 8.12 12.13
N ASP A 154 16.46 7.29 12.53
CA ASP A 154 15.05 7.41 12.14
C ASP A 154 14.45 8.75 12.59
N ILE A 155 14.70 9.16 13.84
CA ILE A 155 14.26 10.45 14.36
C ILE A 155 14.89 11.59 13.54
N ARG A 156 16.20 11.52 13.27
CA ARG A 156 16.91 12.57 12.53
C ARG A 156 16.40 12.72 11.09
N GLN A 157 16.04 11.61 10.45
CA GLN A 157 15.46 11.61 9.11
C GLN A 157 14.04 12.16 9.10
N LYS A 158 13.24 11.87 10.12
CA LYS A 158 11.83 12.27 10.17
C LYS A 158 11.57 13.68 10.70
N LEU A 159 12.39 14.17 11.64
CA LEU A 159 12.21 15.46 12.29
C LEU A 159 11.98 16.66 11.33
N PRO A 160 12.68 16.80 10.19
CA PRO A 160 12.46 17.95 9.29
C PRO A 160 11.08 17.96 8.62
N TRP A 161 10.44 16.80 8.45
CA TRP A 161 9.14 16.65 7.76
C TRP A 161 7.95 16.73 8.72
N PHE A 162 8.17 16.58 10.03
CA PHE A 162 7.12 16.66 11.03
C PHE A 162 6.24 17.93 10.95
N PRO A 163 6.78 19.16 10.79
CA PRO A 163 5.93 20.35 10.66
C PRO A 163 5.19 20.44 9.32
N SER A 164 5.74 19.88 8.22
CA SER A 164 5.03 19.85 6.93
C SER A 164 3.83 18.90 6.98
N ASP A 165 3.93 17.77 7.68
CA ASP A 165 2.84 16.79 7.79
C ASP A 165 1.54 17.41 8.36
N PHE A 166 1.64 18.30 9.35
CA PHE A 166 0.46 19.00 9.90
C PHE A 166 -0.08 20.09 8.97
N LEU A 167 0.79 20.74 8.21
CA LEU A 167 0.40 21.81 7.29
C LEU A 167 -0.20 21.27 5.99
N ASP A 168 0.23 20.08 5.54
CA ASP A 168 -0.23 19.45 4.31
C ASP A 168 -1.69 19.00 4.40
N PHE A 169 -2.16 18.65 5.60
CA PHE A 169 -3.58 18.37 5.84
C PHE A 169 -4.49 19.55 5.46
N PHE A 170 -4.06 20.78 5.75
CA PHE A 170 -4.84 22.01 5.48
C PHE A 170 -4.58 22.62 4.09
N ARG A 171 -3.42 22.35 3.49
CA ARG A 171 -3.03 22.92 2.17
C ARG A 171 -3.56 22.13 0.98
N GLY A 172 -3.85 20.84 1.16
CA GLY A 172 -4.35 19.96 0.10
C GLY A 172 -5.86 20.08 -0.17
N ARG A 173 -6.42 18.99 -0.71
CA ARG A 173 -7.86 18.88 -1.01
C ARG A 173 -8.62 18.52 0.28
N LEU A 174 -8.98 19.56 1.06
CA LEU A 174 -9.60 19.43 2.39
C LEU A 174 -10.82 18.49 2.42
N SER A 175 -11.63 18.49 1.36
CA SER A 175 -12.79 17.60 1.23
C SER A 175 -12.41 16.12 1.15
N GLN A 176 -11.30 15.77 0.49
CA GLN A 176 -10.80 14.40 0.38
C GLN A 176 -10.19 13.93 1.71
N SER A 177 -9.42 14.79 2.38
CA SER A 177 -8.82 14.47 3.69
C SER A 177 -9.88 14.29 4.78
N LEU A 178 -10.94 15.11 4.78
CA LEU A 178 -12.08 14.95 5.69
C LEU A 178 -12.88 13.67 5.39
N ALA A 179 -13.13 13.36 4.11
CA ALA A 179 -13.81 12.13 3.73
C ALA A 179 -13.01 10.89 4.18
N CYS A 180 -11.70 10.89 3.96
CA CYS A 180 -10.81 9.82 4.41
C CYS A 180 -10.81 9.68 5.94
N THR A 181 -10.76 10.79 6.67
CA THR A 181 -10.80 10.79 8.14
C THR A 181 -12.08 10.15 8.67
N LEU A 182 -13.24 10.50 8.10
CA LEU A 182 -14.53 9.94 8.50
C LEU A 182 -14.63 8.44 8.20
N VAL A 183 -14.19 8.02 7.00
CA VAL A 183 -14.22 6.60 6.60
C VAL A 183 -13.29 5.77 7.49
N LEU A 184 -12.06 6.23 7.72
CA LEU A 184 -11.10 5.54 8.59
C LEU A 184 -11.56 5.52 10.05
N PHE A 185 -12.21 6.58 10.52
CA PHE A 185 -12.81 6.60 11.86
C PHE A 185 -13.89 5.52 12.00
N LEU A 186 -14.83 5.45 11.06
CA LEU A 186 -15.90 4.45 11.10
C LEU A 186 -15.37 3.02 10.96
N ALA A 187 -14.39 2.80 10.09
CA ALA A 187 -13.76 1.49 9.91
C ALA A 187 -13.06 1.02 11.20
N ASN A 188 -12.27 1.89 11.83
CA ASN A 188 -11.58 1.55 13.08
C ASN A 188 -12.52 1.41 14.27
N LEU A 189 -13.54 2.27 14.34
CA LEU A 189 -14.56 2.18 15.39
C LEU A 189 -15.31 0.84 15.29
N SER A 190 -15.68 0.42 14.08
CA SER A 190 -16.30 -0.90 13.84
C SER A 190 -15.40 -2.04 14.31
N ASN A 191 -14.13 -2.04 13.90
CA ASN A 191 -13.16 -3.08 14.28
C ASN A 191 -12.97 -3.14 15.81
N ILE A 192 -12.78 -2.00 16.47
CA ILE A 192 -12.59 -1.93 17.92
C ILE A 192 -13.84 -2.43 18.65
N ILE A 193 -15.05 -2.07 18.20
CA ILE A 193 -16.29 -2.53 18.81
C ILE A 193 -16.47 -4.04 18.63
N THR A 194 -16.21 -4.58 17.43
CA THR A 194 -16.33 -6.01 17.15
C THR A 194 -15.35 -6.82 17.99
N PHE A 195 -14.06 -6.47 17.97
CA PHE A 195 -13.05 -7.18 18.77
C PHE A 195 -13.24 -6.96 20.27
N GLY A 196 -13.66 -5.76 20.69
CA GLY A 196 -13.97 -5.46 22.08
C GLY A 196 -15.14 -6.26 22.62
N ALA A 197 -16.20 -6.44 21.84
CA ALA A 197 -17.36 -7.25 22.22
C ALA A 197 -17.04 -8.75 22.32
N VAL A 198 -16.20 -9.28 21.41
CA VAL A 198 -15.75 -10.67 21.46
C VAL A 198 -14.82 -10.90 22.66
N MET A 199 -13.97 -9.93 22.97
CA MET A 199 -13.07 -9.95 24.13
C MET A 199 -13.86 -9.94 25.44
N GLU A 200 -14.85 -9.08 25.58
CA GLU A 200 -15.71 -9.00 26.78
C GLU A 200 -16.37 -10.34 27.13
N ARG A 201 -16.89 -11.03 26.11
CA ARG A 201 -17.50 -12.37 26.28
C ARG A 201 -16.48 -13.44 26.62
N SER A 202 -15.26 -13.33 26.10
CA SER A 202 -14.21 -14.34 26.32
C SER A 202 -13.54 -14.20 27.69
N LEU A 203 -13.49 -12.99 28.25
CA LEU A 203 -12.84 -12.68 29.52
C LEU A 203 -13.83 -12.57 30.70
N HIS A 204 -15.04 -13.13 30.58
CA HIS A 204 -16.09 -13.11 31.62
C HIS A 204 -16.33 -11.72 32.24
N HIS A 205 -16.42 -10.67 31.40
CA HIS A 205 -16.61 -9.28 31.83
C HIS A 205 -15.53 -8.71 32.77
N GLN A 206 -14.33 -9.32 32.84
CA GLN A 206 -13.18 -8.70 33.51
C GLN A 206 -12.65 -7.48 32.75
N MET A 207 -12.97 -7.36 31.46
CA MET A 207 -12.60 -6.23 30.63
C MET A 207 -13.78 -5.88 29.71
N ALA A 208 -14.21 -4.63 29.74
CA ALA A 208 -15.39 -4.17 29.02
C ALA A 208 -15.04 -3.58 27.65
N SER A 209 -15.99 -3.63 26.70
CA SER A 209 -15.80 -3.03 25.37
C SER A 209 -15.45 -1.53 25.43
N ILE A 210 -15.93 -0.80 26.45
CA ILE A 210 -15.61 0.62 26.65
C ILE A 210 -14.14 0.89 26.96
N GLU A 211 -13.45 0.00 27.67
CA GLU A 211 -12.03 0.16 28.03
C GLU A 211 -11.16 0.00 26.78
N ASN A 212 -11.56 -0.91 25.89
CA ASN A 212 -10.91 -1.10 24.59
C ASN A 212 -11.08 0.12 23.67
N ILE A 213 -12.24 0.78 23.70
CA ILE A 213 -12.46 2.02 22.93
C ILE A 213 -11.55 3.14 23.44
N ILE A 214 -11.48 3.34 24.76
CA ILE A 214 -10.63 4.37 25.36
C ILE A 214 -9.15 4.09 25.10
N CYS A 215 -8.73 2.82 25.26
CA CYS A 215 -7.36 2.40 24.99
C CYS A 215 -6.99 2.64 23.53
N GLY A 216 -7.84 2.21 22.58
CA GLY A 216 -7.61 2.40 21.15
C GLY A 216 -7.52 3.87 20.73
N ALA A 217 -8.40 4.71 21.28
CA ALA A 217 -8.37 6.16 21.04
C ALA A 217 -7.07 6.80 21.57
N LEU A 218 -6.68 6.48 22.81
CA LEU A 218 -5.46 7.03 23.41
C LEU A 218 -4.20 6.56 22.68
N SER A 219 -4.10 5.26 22.38
CA SER A 219 -2.96 4.71 21.64
C SER A 219 -2.88 5.26 20.22
N GLY A 220 -4.02 5.47 19.55
CA GLY A 220 -4.08 6.05 18.21
C GLY A 220 -3.57 7.49 18.17
N VAL A 221 -3.96 8.33 19.13
CA VAL A 221 -3.47 9.72 19.23
C VAL A 221 -1.98 9.76 19.53
N VAL A 222 -1.52 8.99 20.52
CA VAL A 222 -0.09 8.95 20.88
C VAL A 222 0.75 8.44 19.71
N PHE A 223 0.31 7.38 19.02
CA PHE A 223 1.00 6.87 17.84
C PHE A 223 0.98 7.86 16.67
N GLY A 224 -0.15 8.51 16.40
CA GLY A 224 -0.26 9.52 15.35
C GLY A 224 0.71 10.68 15.55
N MET A 225 0.94 11.11 16.79
CA MET A 225 1.87 12.21 17.09
C MET A 225 3.35 11.81 17.05
N PHE A 226 3.71 10.57 17.40
CA PHE A 226 5.13 10.19 17.58
C PHE A 226 5.62 9.10 16.61
N SER A 227 4.76 8.54 15.75
CA SER A 227 5.14 7.44 14.85
C SER A 227 6.08 7.88 13.72
N GLY A 228 6.91 6.96 13.24
CA GLY A 228 7.72 7.11 12.02
C GLY A 228 6.90 7.16 10.73
N GLN A 229 5.69 6.57 10.73
CA GLN A 229 4.80 6.48 9.58
C GLN A 229 3.34 6.65 10.04
N PRO A 230 2.78 7.88 10.00
CA PRO A 230 1.44 8.17 10.52
C PRO A 230 0.31 7.58 9.65
N LEU A 231 0.64 7.04 8.48
CA LEU A 231 -0.30 6.28 7.63
C LEU A 231 -0.64 4.89 8.20
N ASN A 232 0.13 4.40 9.18
CA ASN A 232 -0.16 3.12 9.80
C ASN A 232 -1.31 3.24 10.82
N ILE A 233 -2.28 2.33 10.74
CA ILE A 233 -3.49 2.36 11.55
C ILE A 233 -3.38 1.28 12.63
N LEU A 234 -3.46 1.70 13.89
CA LEU A 234 -3.51 0.78 15.03
C LEU A 234 -4.93 0.26 15.22
N SER A 235 -5.10 -1.07 15.15
CA SER A 235 -6.34 -1.74 15.51
C SER A 235 -6.05 -3.06 16.21
N ALA A 236 -6.97 -3.52 17.05
CA ALA A 236 -6.87 -4.84 17.66
C ALA A 236 -6.97 -5.91 16.57
N THR A 237 -6.12 -6.92 16.63
CA THR A 237 -6.08 -8.02 15.66
C THR A 237 -6.49 -9.34 16.31
N GLY A 238 -6.94 -10.30 15.49
CA GLY A 238 -7.34 -11.64 15.94
C GLY A 238 -6.29 -12.36 16.81
N PRO A 239 -4.99 -12.35 16.46
CA PRO A 239 -3.96 -12.98 17.26
C PRO A 239 -3.85 -12.41 18.69
N THR A 240 -3.96 -11.09 18.85
CA THR A 240 -3.94 -10.44 20.16
C THR A 240 -5.14 -10.89 21.01
N LEU A 241 -6.32 -11.04 20.41
CA LEU A 241 -7.51 -11.55 21.10
C LEU A 241 -7.32 -12.99 21.58
N ILE A 242 -6.78 -13.86 20.72
CA ILE A 242 -6.53 -15.26 21.06
C ILE A 242 -5.50 -15.36 22.19
N PHE A 243 -4.44 -14.55 22.12
CA PHE A 243 -3.43 -14.48 23.18
C PHE A 243 -4.04 -14.09 24.53
N GLU A 244 -4.86 -13.02 24.57
CA GLU A 244 -5.54 -12.57 25.79
C GLU A 244 -6.47 -13.64 26.38
N ARG A 245 -7.18 -14.38 25.52
CA ARG A 245 -8.01 -15.50 25.94
C ARG A 245 -7.18 -16.62 26.60
N ILE A 246 -6.09 -17.02 25.97
CA ILE A 246 -5.21 -18.07 26.51
C ILE A 246 -4.61 -17.61 27.85
N LEU A 247 -4.24 -16.34 27.95
CA LEU A 247 -3.70 -15.75 29.18
C LEU A 247 -4.74 -15.75 30.30
N TYR A 248 -6.00 -15.45 30.00
CA TYR A 248 -7.11 -15.54 30.94
C TYR A 248 -7.37 -16.98 31.40
N ASP A 249 -7.43 -17.94 30.47
CA ASP A 249 -7.64 -19.37 30.79
C ASP A 249 -6.49 -19.91 31.67
N PHE A 250 -5.25 -19.49 31.40
CA PHE A 250 -4.07 -19.84 32.20
C PHE A 250 -4.14 -19.27 33.63
N CYS A 251 -4.52 -17.99 33.78
CA CYS A 251 -4.70 -17.37 35.10
C CYS A 251 -5.77 -18.08 35.91
N THR A 252 -6.89 -18.44 35.26
CA THR A 252 -8.00 -19.16 35.90
C THR A 252 -7.58 -20.55 36.36
N ALA A 253 -6.83 -21.30 35.55
CA ALA A 253 -6.31 -22.62 35.91
C ALA A 253 -5.29 -22.59 37.06
N LYS A 254 -4.56 -21.47 37.23
CA LYS A 254 -3.57 -21.27 38.30
C LYS A 254 -4.12 -20.50 39.51
N HIS A 255 -5.38 -20.07 39.47
CA HIS A 255 -6.00 -19.21 40.48
C HIS A 255 -5.25 -17.90 40.70
N TRP A 256 -4.74 -17.29 39.62
CA TRP A 256 -4.10 -15.98 39.65
C TRP A 256 -5.05 -14.88 39.20
N GLU A 257 -4.90 -13.68 39.77
CA GLU A 257 -5.67 -12.52 39.33
C GLU A 257 -5.24 -12.07 37.93
N PHE A 258 -6.19 -11.97 37.01
CA PHE A 258 -5.95 -11.68 35.60
C PHE A 258 -5.36 -10.27 35.39
N LEU A 259 -5.92 -9.24 36.01
CA LEU A 259 -5.51 -7.85 35.76
C LEU A 259 -4.04 -7.56 36.15
N PRO A 260 -3.56 -7.93 37.36
CA PRO A 260 -2.15 -7.74 37.72
C PRO A 260 -1.21 -8.56 36.85
N PHE A 261 -1.60 -9.79 36.48
CA PHE A 261 -0.80 -10.64 35.61
C PHE A 261 -0.68 -10.04 34.20
N ARG A 262 -1.77 -9.52 33.66
CA ARG A 262 -1.78 -8.82 32.36
C ARG A 262 -0.86 -7.59 32.37
N LEU A 263 -0.88 -6.79 33.45
CA LEU A 263 0.03 -5.65 33.59
C LEU A 263 1.49 -6.12 33.63
N TYR A 264 1.80 -7.19 34.38
CA TYR A 264 3.14 -7.75 34.45
C TYR A 264 3.66 -8.21 33.08
N VAL A 265 2.82 -8.90 32.30
CA VAL A 265 3.15 -9.27 30.91
C VAL A 265 3.39 -8.03 30.06
N GLY A 266 2.56 -7.00 30.19
CA GLY A 266 2.76 -5.71 29.50
C GLY A 266 4.11 -5.05 29.82
N VAL A 267 4.52 -5.04 31.09
CA VAL A 267 5.83 -4.50 31.50
C VAL A 267 6.99 -5.27 30.86
N TRP A 268 6.92 -6.60 30.83
CA TRP A 268 7.93 -7.41 30.14
C TRP A 268 7.94 -7.18 28.64
N MET A 269 6.78 -7.03 28.01
CA MET A 269 6.69 -6.69 26.59
C MET A 269 7.37 -5.35 26.30
N THR A 270 7.13 -4.32 27.12
CA THR A 270 7.83 -3.03 26.99
C THR A 270 9.34 -3.18 27.16
N PHE A 271 9.80 -3.97 28.14
CA PHE A 271 11.22 -4.23 28.34
C PHE A 271 11.86 -4.92 27.13
N TYR A 272 11.24 -5.97 26.58
CA TYR A 272 11.75 -6.67 25.40
C TYR A 272 11.73 -5.79 24.14
N LEU A 273 10.69 -4.97 23.95
CA LEU A 273 10.63 -4.01 22.85
C LEU A 273 11.76 -2.98 22.94
N LEU A 274 12.03 -2.44 24.14
CA LEU A 274 13.16 -1.52 24.35
C LEU A 274 14.51 -2.19 24.07
N LEU A 275 14.67 -3.45 24.47
CA LEU A 275 15.88 -4.21 24.19
C LEU A 275 16.07 -4.42 22.67
N LEU A 276 15.01 -4.83 21.96
CA LEU A 276 15.05 -5.02 20.51
C LEU A 276 15.44 -3.73 19.77
N VAL A 277 14.83 -2.61 20.16
CA VAL A 277 15.16 -1.28 19.63
C VAL A 277 16.60 -0.89 19.95
N ALA A 278 17.08 -1.17 21.16
CA ALA A 278 18.45 -0.86 21.56
C ALA A 278 19.50 -1.71 20.82
N THR A 279 19.16 -2.95 20.44
CA THR A 279 20.05 -3.89 19.73
C THR A 279 20.03 -3.76 18.21
N ASP A 280 19.28 -2.79 17.66
CA ASP A 280 19.03 -2.63 16.22
C ASP A 280 18.55 -3.95 15.57
N ALA A 281 17.61 -4.65 16.22
CA ALA A 281 17.10 -5.93 15.73
C ALA A 281 16.26 -5.80 14.43
N SER A 282 15.90 -4.59 14.02
CA SER A 282 15.21 -4.31 12.75
C SER A 282 16.09 -4.54 11.50
N ALA A 283 17.40 -4.75 11.68
CA ALA A 283 18.34 -5.07 10.62
C ALA A 283 18.53 -6.59 10.37
N LEU A 284 17.81 -7.44 11.13
CA LEU A 284 17.77 -8.90 10.96
C LEU A 284 16.59 -9.31 10.07
#